data_AF-A0A7R8ARS8-F1
#
_entry.id   AF-A0A7R8ARS8-F1
#
_cell.length_a   1.000
_cell.length_b   1.000
_cell.length_c   1.000
_cell.angle_alpha   90.00
_cell.angle_beta   90.00
_cell.angle_gamma   90.00
#
_symmetry.space_group_name_H-M   'P 1'
#
loop_
_entity.id
_entity.type
_entity.pdbx_description
1 polymer ?
#
loop_
_entity_poly.entity_id
_entity_poly.type
_entity_poly.pdbx_seq_one_letter_code
_entity_poly.pdbx_strand_id
1 'polypeptide(L)' 'MTNGTGYALRQLAPDSGVYYNEANSWEPDWQWAFWGPNYARARSVKQKYDPDSLLWCHHCVGSELFEQQRNGSLCAAF' A
#
# COMPACT_ATOMS: atom_id res chain seq x y z
N MET A 1 -5.37 -1.58 16.25
CA MET A 1 -6.34 -2.00 15.21
C MET A 1 -5.81 -3.12 14.33
N THR A 2 -4.59 -3.04 13.77
CA THR A 2 -4.02 -4.04 12.85
C THR A 2 -4.13 -5.48 13.35
N ASN A 3 -3.62 -5.77 14.56
CA ASN A 3 -3.59 -7.13 15.13
C ASN A 3 -4.84 -7.50 15.95
N GLY A 4 -5.87 -6.64 15.96
CA GLY A 4 -7.13 -6.87 16.68
C GLY A 4 -8.28 -7.00 15.69
N THR A 5 -9.13 -5.98 15.61
CA THR A 5 -10.27 -5.94 14.68
C THR A 5 -9.87 -6.20 13.22
N GLY A 6 -8.79 -5.59 12.73
CA GLY A 6 -8.33 -5.81 11.34
C GLY A 6 -7.95 -7.26 11.09
N TYR A 7 -7.28 -7.90 12.05
CA TYR A 7 -6.94 -9.31 11.97
C TYR A 7 -8.22 -10.18 11.91
N ALA A 8 -9.19 -9.95 12.79
CA ALA A 8 -10.45 -10.69 12.78
C ALA A 8 -11.22 -10.54 11.45
N LEU A 9 -11.22 -9.35 10.85
CA LEU A 9 -11.86 -9.11 9.54
C LEU A 9 -11.15 -9.85 8.40
N ARG A 10 -9.81 -9.86 8.39
CA ARG A 10 -9.04 -10.65 7.41
C ARG A 10 -9.26 -12.16 7.57
N GLN A 11 -9.45 -12.65 8.80
CA GLN A 11 -9.81 -14.06 9.03
C GLN A 11 -11.23 -14.38 8.56
N LEU A 12 -12.17 -13.44 8.68
CA LEU A 12 -13.55 -13.61 8.23
C LEU A 12 -13.68 -13.67 6.70
N ALA A 13 -12.90 -12.87 5.98
CA ALA A 13 -12.94 -12.76 4.52
C ALA A 13 -11.52 -12.70 3.92
N PRO A 14 -10.78 -13.83 3.93
CA PRO A 14 -9.36 -13.86 3.57
C PRO A 14 -9.08 -13.53 2.10
N ASP A 15 -10.04 -13.79 1.21
CA ASP A 15 -9.91 -13.55 -0.23
C ASP A 15 -10.46 -12.17 -0.66
N SER A 16 -10.90 -11.35 0.30
CA SER A 16 -11.42 -10.00 0.06
C SER A 16 -10.32 -8.94 0.16
N GLY A 17 -10.71 -7.67 0.22
CA GLY A 17 -9.81 -6.53 0.39
C GLY A 17 -10.31 -5.52 1.43
N VAL A 18 -9.68 -4.36 1.44
CA VAL A 18 -9.98 -3.22 2.32
C VAL A 18 -10.15 -1.98 1.46
N TYR A 19 -11.13 -1.14 1.81
CA TYR A 19 -11.33 0.13 1.14
C TYR A 19 -10.21 1.11 1.49
N TYR A 20 -9.34 1.40 0.52
CA TYR A 20 -8.12 2.20 0.68
C TYR A 20 -8.31 3.53 1.43
N ASN A 21 -9.36 4.28 1.10
CA ASN A 21 -9.57 5.62 1.66
C ASN A 21 -9.99 5.60 3.15
N GLU A 22 -10.44 4.45 3.67
CA GLU A 22 -10.92 4.28 5.04
C GLU A 22 -10.21 3.12 5.75
N ALA A 23 -8.95 2.89 5.39
CA ALA A 23 -8.14 1.83 5.95
C ALA A 23 -7.27 2.29 7.11
N ASN A 24 -6.83 1.34 7.94
CA ASN A 24 -5.74 1.58 8.86
C ASN A 24 -4.43 1.78 8.07
N SER A 25 -3.67 2.83 8.41
CA SER A 25 -2.39 3.13 7.76
C SER A 25 -1.40 1.95 7.82
N TRP A 26 -1.47 1.11 8.86
CA TRP A 26 -0.59 -0.05 9.03
C TRP A 26 -1.25 -1.36 8.57
N GLU A 27 -2.06 -1.32 7.51
CA GLU A 27 -2.65 -2.52 6.92
C GLU A 27 -1.54 -3.44 6.36
N PRO A 28 -1.43 -4.70 6.81
CA PRO A 28 -0.48 -5.65 6.26
C PRO A 28 -0.92 -6.05 4.85
N ASP A 29 0.06 -6.42 4.01
CA ASP A 29 -0.21 -6.83 2.63
C ASP A 29 -1.10 -5.83 1.87
N TRP A 30 -0.85 -4.54 2.10
CA TRP A 30 -1.66 -3.44 1.57
C TRP A 30 -1.77 -3.45 0.03
N GLN A 31 -0.76 -3.98 -0.67
CA GLN A 31 -0.77 -4.09 -2.13
C GLN A 31 -1.95 -4.95 -2.59
N TRP A 32 -2.11 -6.13 -1.97
CA TRP A 32 -3.25 -7.01 -2.24
C TRP A 32 -4.53 -6.45 -1.61
N ALA A 33 -4.49 -6.02 -0.35
CA ALA A 33 -5.69 -5.57 0.35
C ALA A 33 -6.39 -4.39 -0.35
N PHE A 34 -5.64 -3.43 -0.90
CA PHE A 34 -6.22 -2.23 -1.52
C PHE A 34 -6.45 -2.36 -3.02
N TRP A 35 -5.55 -3.05 -3.73
CA TRP A 35 -5.53 -3.06 -5.19
C TRP A 35 -5.76 -4.46 -5.78
N GLY A 36 -5.51 -5.50 -4.99
CA GLY A 36 -5.68 -6.90 -5.35
C GLY A 36 -5.00 -7.26 -6.67
N PRO A 37 -5.66 -8.02 -7.56
CA PRO A 37 -5.07 -8.43 -8.84
C PRO A 37 -4.76 -7.26 -9.80
N ASN A 38 -5.28 -6.06 -9.53
CA ASN A 38 -5.01 -4.88 -10.37
C ASN A 38 -3.66 -4.22 -10.09
N TYR A 39 -2.98 -4.60 -9.00
CA TYR A 39 -1.78 -3.90 -8.55
C TYR A 39 -0.70 -3.79 -9.64
N ALA A 40 -0.39 -4.90 -10.32
CA ALA A 40 0.62 -4.92 -11.39
C ALA A 40 0.28 -3.95 -12.55
N ARG A 41 -0.98 -3.91 -12.96
CA ARG A 41 -1.47 -2.99 -14.02
C ARG A 41 -1.42 -1.54 -13.55
N ALA A 42 -1.84 -1.26 -12.32
CA ALA A 42 -1.78 0.09 -11.76
C ALA A 42 -0.31 0.54 -11.65
N ARG A 43 0.59 -0.36 -11.26
CA ARG A 43 2.03 -0.10 -11.14
C ARG A 43 2.66 0.23 -12.48
N SER A 44 2.29 -0.48 -13.55
CA SER A 44 2.78 -0.15 -14.90
C SER A 44 2.28 1.23 -15.37
N VAL A 45 1.04 1.60 -15.03
CA VAL A 45 0.52 2.95 -15.31
C VAL A 45 1.29 4.00 -14.51
N LYS A 46 1.48 3.78 -13.21
CA LYS A 46 2.27 4.68 -12.35
C LYS A 46 3.68 4.89 -12.92
N GLN A 47 4.37 3.81 -13.29
CA GLN A 47 5.72 3.89 -13.86
C GLN A 47 5.75 4.64 -15.20
N LYS A 48 4.71 4.50 -16.04
CA LYS A 48 4.62 5.23 -17.31
C LYS A 48 4.50 6.75 -17.12
N TYR A 49 3.73 7.19 -16.12
CA TYR A 49 3.40 8.60 -15.93
C TYR A 49 4.23 9.30 -14.85
N ASP A 50 4.83 8.54 -13.93
CA ASP A 50 5.70 9.03 -12.87
C ASP A 50 6.93 8.09 -12.74
N PRO A 51 7.82 8.09 -13.75
CA PRO A 51 8.97 7.18 -13.79
C PRO A 51 9.97 7.46 -12.66
N ASP A 52 10.09 8.72 -12.24
CA ASP A 52 10.99 9.15 -11.14
C ASP A 52 10.33 9.01 -9.76
N SER A 53 9.08 8.54 -9.71
CA SER A 53 8.31 8.31 -8.47
C SER A 53 8.19 9.54 -7.58
N LEU A 54 8.02 10.72 -8.20
CA LEU A 54 7.89 12.00 -7.53
C LEU A 54 6.62 12.09 -6.67
N LEU A 55 5.51 11.53 -7.16
CA LEU A 55 4.22 11.60 -6.48
C LEU A 55 4.07 10.42 -5.51
N TRP A 56 4.80 10.49 -4.40
CA TRP A 56 4.77 9.47 -3.35
C TRP A 56 3.69 9.75 -2.30
N CYS A 57 3.05 8.68 -1.82
CA CYS A 57 2.17 8.68 -0.65
C CYS A 57 2.16 7.29 0.00
N HIS A 58 1.87 7.24 1.30
CA HIS A 58 1.88 6.00 2.08
C HIS A 58 0.88 4.97 1.51
N HIS A 59 1.35 3.78 1.15
CA HIS A 59 0.56 2.69 0.53
C HIS A 59 -0.15 3.05 -0.79
N CYS A 60 0.29 4.10 -1.46
CA CYS A 60 -0.07 4.36 -2.85
C CYS A 60 0.61 3.35 -3.77
N VAL A 61 0.06 3.15 -4.97
CA VAL A 61 0.68 2.28 -5.99
C VAL A 61 2.11 2.75 -6.27
N GLY A 62 3.09 1.85 -6.09
CA GLY A 62 4.51 2.15 -6.28
C GLY A 62 5.24 2.76 -5.08
N SER A 63 4.56 2.96 -3.93
CA SER A 63 5.18 3.57 -2.75
C SER A 63 6.30 2.73 -2.14
N GLU A 64 6.32 1.42 -2.40
CA GLU A 64 7.32 0.45 -1.94
C GLU A 64 8.76 0.73 -2.43
N LEU A 65 8.93 1.62 -3.41
CA LEU A 65 10.25 2.09 -3.80
C LEU A 65 10.92 2.98 -2.75
N PHE A 66 10.15 3.52 -1.80
CA PHE A 66 10.67 4.41 -0.78
C PHE A 66 10.11 4.07 0.59
N GLU A 67 10.90 4.35 1.62
CA GLU A 67 10.51 4.22 3.02
C GLU A 67 10.65 5.57 3.72
N GLN A 68 9.59 5.97 4.44
CA GLN A 68 9.63 7.15 5.29
C GLN A 68 10.35 6.78 6.60
N GLN A 69 11.49 7.42 6.83
CA GLN A 69 12.31 7.24 8.00
C GLN A 69 11.67 7.94 9.22
N ARG A 70 12.10 7.56 10.43
CA ARG A 70 11.58 8.13 11.69
C ARG A 70 11.78 9.65 11.82
N ASN A 71 12.82 10.19 11.19
CA ASN A 71 13.10 11.61 11.14
C ASN A 71 12.25 12.36 10.08
N GLY A 72 11.36 11.66 9.39
CA GLY A 72 10.48 12.20 8.35
C GLY A 72 11.08 12.21 6.93
N SER A 73 12.37 11.89 6.75
CA SER A 73 12.96 11.83 5.41
C SER A 73 12.43 10.64 4.62
N LEU A 74 12.16 10.83 3.34
CA LEU A 74 11.82 9.75 2.41
C LEU A 74 13.09 9.28 1.70
N CYS A 75 13.42 7.99 1.82
CA CYS A 75 14.62 7.39 1.23
C CYS A 75 14.23 6.20 0.35
N ALA A 76 15.04 5.89 -0.67
CA ALA A 76 14.83 4.67 -1.45
C ALA A 76 14.87 3.43 -0.55
N ALA A 77 13.96 2.48 -0.77
CA ALA A 77 13.96 1.20 -0.09
C ALA A 77 15.10 0.34 -0.66
N PHE A 78 15.89 -0.29 0.22
CA PHE A 78 17.03 -1.16 -0.13
C PHE A 78 16.74 -2.61 0.25
#